data_AF-A0A8T5UM94-F1
#
_entry.id   AF-A0A8T5UM94-F1
#
_cell.length_a   1.000
_cell.length_b   1.000
_cell.length_c   1.000
_cell.angle_alpha   90.00
_cell.angle_beta   90.00
_cell.angle_gamma   90.00
#
_symmetry.space_group_name_H-M   'P 1'
#
loop_
_entity.id
_entity.type
_entity.pdbx_description
1 polymer ?
#
loop_
_entity_poly.entity_id
_entity_poly.type
_entity_poly.pdbx_seq_one_letter_code
_entity_poly.pdbx_strand_id
1 'polypeptide(L)'
;MQIYELKINRHTCTGCNVCVVSCPINFNQLRKQSYLNESNAVILVKNGIASPIYKADREVNCDGCGVCVKMCPQVAIRIEIVEGV
;
A
#
# COMPACT_ATOMS: atom_id res chain seq x y z
N MET A 1 -16.12 -8.91 6.39
CA MET A 1 -14.97 -8.03 6.66
C MET A 1 -14.71 -7.27 5.37
N GLN A 2 -14.72 -5.93 5.36
CA GLN A 2 -14.54 -5.17 4.12
C GLN A 2 -13.10 -5.29 3.63
N ILE A 3 -12.91 -5.50 2.33
CA ILE A 3 -11.59 -5.58 1.69
C ILE A 3 -11.31 -4.25 1.01
N TYR A 4 -10.08 -3.73 1.17
CA TYR A 4 -9.64 -2.47 0.58
C TYR A 4 -8.50 -2.70 -0.41
N GLU A 5 -8.58 -2.05 -1.57
CA GLU A 5 -7.51 -2.01 -2.57
C GLU A 5 -7.03 -0.57 -2.79
N LEU A 6 -5.72 -0.38 -2.95
CA LEU A 6 -5.15 0.92 -3.32
C LEU A 6 -5.07 1.02 -4.84
N LYS A 7 -5.72 2.02 -5.44
CA LYS A 7 -5.52 2.38 -6.84
C LYS A 7 -4.45 3.47 -6.97
N ILE A 8 -3.52 3.29 -7.91
CA ILE A 8 -2.36 4.16 -8.07
C ILE A 8 -2.33 4.70 -9.49
N ASN A 9 -2.37 6.02 -9.63
CA ASN A 9 -2.20 6.69 -10.92
C ASN A 9 -0.72 6.69 -11.31
N ARG A 10 -0.36 5.89 -12.32
CA ARG A 10 1.02 5.74 -12.80
C ARG A 10 1.58 7.00 -13.47
N HIS A 11 0.73 7.91 -13.95
CA HIS A 11 1.16 9.15 -14.60
C HIS A 11 1.61 10.22 -13.61
N THR A 12 1.04 10.22 -12.39
CA THR A 12 1.40 11.20 -11.35
C THR A 12 2.27 10.60 -10.25
N CYS A 13 2.38 9.28 -10.15
CA CYS A 13 3.29 8.63 -9.21
C CYS A 13 4.76 8.89 -9.59
N THR A 14 5.54 9.41 -8.64
CA THR A 14 6.98 9.67 -8.81
C THR A 14 7.88 8.62 -8.17
N GLY A 15 7.31 7.58 -7.53
CA GLY A 15 8.11 6.56 -6.85
C GLY A 15 8.82 7.00 -5.57
N CYS A 16 8.45 8.15 -5.00
CA CYS A 16 9.12 8.76 -3.83
C CYS A 16 9.10 7.95 -2.51
N ASN A 17 8.52 6.76 -2.49
CA ASN A 17 8.49 5.84 -1.34
C ASN A 17 7.70 6.31 -0.08
N VAL A 18 7.14 7.54 -0.07
CA VAL A 18 6.39 8.06 1.08
C VAL A 18 5.25 7.13 1.51
N CYS A 19 4.48 6.61 0.55
CA CYS A 19 3.37 5.68 0.83
C CYS A 19 3.80 4.34 1.45
N VAL A 20 5.04 3.90 1.18
CA VAL A 20 5.59 2.65 1.72
C VAL A 20 5.98 2.84 3.18
N VAL A 21 6.68 3.94 3.50
CA VAL A 21 7.16 4.21 4.86
C VAL A 21 6.06 4.77 5.77
N SER A 22 5.05 5.45 5.22
CA SER A 22 3.94 6.03 6.00
C SER A 22 2.83 5.02 6.30
N CYS A 23 2.80 3.86 5.63
CA CYS A 23 1.80 2.83 5.89
C CYS A 23 2.08 2.17 7.26
N PRO A 24 1.15 2.24 8.24
CA PRO A 24 1.37 1.66 9.56
C PRO A 24 1.62 0.15 9.52
N ILE A 25 0.95 -0.56 8.60
CA ILE A 25 1.12 -1.99 8.41
C ILE A 25 2.52 -2.30 7.86
N ASN A 26 2.97 -1.60 6.82
CA ASN A 26 4.35 -1.72 6.33
C ASN A 26 5.37 -1.39 7.42
N PHE A 27 5.14 -0.33 8.20
CA PHE A 27 6.04 0.05 9.30
C PHE A 27 6.16 -1.07 10.34
N ASN A 28 5.04 -1.71 10.71
CA ASN A 28 5.05 -2.84 11.63
C ASN A 28 5.81 -4.05 11.07
N GLN A 29 5.65 -4.34 9.77
CA GLN A 29 6.36 -5.43 9.11
C GLN A 29 7.86 -5.14 8.97
N LEU A 30 8.23 -3.90 8.64
CA LEU A 30 9.61 -3.42 8.68
C LEU A 30 10.23 -3.58 10.07
N ARG A 31 9.52 -3.17 11.14
CA ARG A 31 10.02 -3.35 12.51
C ARG A 31 10.21 -4.80 12.90
N LYS A 32 9.36 -5.71 12.41
CA LYS A 32 9.40 -7.14 12.73
C LYS A 32 10.48 -7.90 11.95
N GLN A 33 10.67 -7.56 10.68
CA GLN A 33 11.46 -8.36 9.74
C GLN A 33 12.69 -7.63 9.18
N SER A 34 12.84 -6.34 9.44
CA SER A 34 13.89 -5.45 8.91
C SER A 34 13.89 -5.23 7.38
N TYR A 35 12.94 -5.83 6.67
CA TYR A 35 12.76 -5.65 5.23
C TYR A 35 11.29 -5.77 4.82
N LEU A 36 10.97 -5.21 3.65
CA LEU A 36 9.68 -5.41 2.98
C LEU A 36 9.85 -6.17 1.68
N ASN A 37 8.87 -7.01 1.39
CA ASN A 37 8.76 -7.76 0.14
C ASN A 37 7.28 -8.03 -0.18
N GLU A 38 7.01 -8.81 -1.23
CA GLU A 38 5.64 -9.13 -1.65
C GLU A 38 4.83 -9.96 -0.65
N SER A 39 5.47 -10.65 0.30
CA SER A 39 4.75 -11.46 1.29
C SER A 39 4.32 -10.66 2.52
N ASN A 40 5.00 -9.56 2.85
CA ASN A 40 4.73 -8.79 4.06
C ASN A 40 4.26 -7.34 3.83
N ALA A 41 4.49 -6.74 2.66
CA ALA A 41 4.11 -5.34 2.41
C ALA A 41 2.67 -5.21 1.91
N VAL A 42 2.01 -4.11 2.25
CA VAL A 42 0.72 -3.68 1.68
C VAL A 42 0.92 -2.86 0.40
N ILE A 43 2.02 -2.11 0.32
CA ILE A 43 2.38 -1.29 -0.83
C ILE A 43 3.90 -1.24 -0.98
N LEU A 44 4.40 -1.36 -2.20
CA LEU A 44 5.83 -1.24 -2.55
C LEU A 44 6.02 -0.29 -3.72
N VAL A 45 7.21 0.29 -3.85
CA VAL A 45 7.63 0.93 -5.10
C VAL A 45 8.47 -0.07 -5.90
N LYS A 46 8.06 -0.35 -7.13
CA LYS A 46 8.79 -1.19 -8.09
C LYS A 46 8.95 -0.41 -9.39
N ASN A 47 10.16 -0.41 -9.95
CA ASN A 47 10.47 0.28 -11.20
C ASN A 47 9.97 1.75 -11.22
N GLY A 48 10.18 2.47 -10.11
CA GLY A 48 9.79 3.87 -9.96
C GLY A 48 8.30 4.12 -9.72
N ILE A 49 7.47 3.08 -9.59
CA ILE A 49 6.01 3.23 -9.43
C ILE A 49 5.52 2.46 -8.21
N ALA A 50 4.70 3.11 -7.38
CA ALA A 50 4.03 2.46 -6.28
C ALA A 50 3.03 1.41 -6.81
N SER A 51 2.95 0.25 -6.16
CA SER A 51 2.08 -0.87 -6.51
C SER A 51 1.46 -1.43 -5.24
N PRO A 52 0.11 -1.56 -5.15
CA PRO A 52 -0.50 -2.28 -4.05
C PRO A 52 -0.08 -3.74 -4.11
N ILE A 53 -0.05 -4.36 -2.95
CA ILE A 53 0.00 -5.81 -2.85
C ILE A 53 -1.30 -6.20 -2.17
N TYR A 54 -2.03 -7.12 -2.77
CA TYR A 54 -3.21 -7.75 -2.21
C TYR A 54 -3.14 -9.24 -2.54
N LYS A 55 -3.43 -10.08 -1.55
CA LYS A 55 -3.65 -11.52 -1.74
C LYS A 55 -4.79 -11.94 -0.84
N ALA A 56 -5.72 -12.74 -1.36
CA ALA A 56 -6.92 -13.15 -0.62
C ALA A 56 -6.58 -14.07 0.57
N ASP A 57 -5.46 -14.79 0.50
CA ASP A 57 -5.03 -15.84 1.42
C ASP A 57 -4.02 -15.38 2.49
N ARG A 58 -3.66 -14.09 2.53
CA ARG A 58 -2.68 -13.58 3.51
C ARG A 58 -3.34 -12.87 4.70
N GLU A 59 -2.68 -12.95 5.85
CA GLU A 59 -3.12 -12.31 7.09
C GLU A 59 -3.07 -10.77 7.05
N VAL A 60 -2.19 -10.20 6.22
CA VAL A 60 -1.86 -8.77 6.26
C VAL A 60 -2.27 -8.12 4.96
N ASN A 61 -3.41 -7.44 4.94
CA ASN A 61 -3.91 -6.67 3.80
C ASN A 61 -4.14 -5.20 4.17
N CYS A 62 -4.38 -4.35 3.16
CA CYS A 62 -4.79 -2.96 3.41
C CYS A 62 -6.06 -2.93 4.25
N ASP A 63 -6.06 -2.10 5.29
CA ASP A 63 -7.19 -1.90 6.21
C ASP A 63 -8.02 -0.64 5.89
N GLY A 64 -7.66 0.09 4.82
CA GLY A 64 -8.34 1.31 4.42
C GLY A 64 -8.02 2.55 5.26
N CYS A 65 -6.95 2.55 6.09
CA CYS A 65 -6.67 3.67 7.01
C CYS A 65 -6.39 5.05 6.37
N GLY A 66 -6.11 5.13 5.06
CA GLY A 66 -6.00 6.41 4.35
C GLY A 66 -4.69 7.19 4.52
N VAL A 67 -3.73 6.73 5.34
CA VAL A 67 -2.49 7.48 5.58
C VAL A 67 -1.68 7.70 4.29
N CYS A 68 -1.60 6.68 3.42
CA CYS A 68 -0.90 6.81 2.13
C CYS A 68 -1.55 7.83 1.20
N VAL A 69 -2.88 7.97 1.23
CA VAL A 69 -3.61 8.97 0.44
C VAL A 69 -3.26 10.37 0.95
N LYS A 70 -3.30 10.59 2.26
CA LYS A 70 -3.00 11.88 2.89
C LYS A 70 -1.55 12.32 2.67
N MET A 71 -0.60 11.38 2.71
CA MET A 71 0.83 11.70 2.62
C MET A 71 1.38 11.71 1.19
N CYS A 72 0.60 11.29 0.18
CA CYS A 72 1.08 11.30 -1.20
C CYS A 72 1.19 12.74 -1.73
N PRO A 73 2.40 13.27 -2.01
CA PRO A 73 2.57 14.65 -2.47
C PRO A 73 2.02 14.89 -3.87
N GLN A 74 1.74 13.82 -4.62
CA GLN A 74 1.24 13.86 -6.00
C GLN A 74 -0.26 13.50 -6.11
N VAL A 75 -0.92 13.24 -4.98
CA VAL A 75 -2.34 12.83 -4.94
C VAL A 75 -2.60 11.62 -5.87
N ALA A 76 -1.63 10.71 -5.94
CA ALA A 76 -1.62 9.60 -6.89
C ALA A 76 -2.37 8.35 -6.40
N ILE A 77 -2.87 8.34 -5.16
CA ILE A 77 -3.38 7.14 -4.49
C ILE A 77 -4.85 7.34 -4.13
N ARG A 78 -5.68 6.34 -4.39
CA ARG A 78 -7.08 6.23 -3.92
C ARG A 78 -7.30 4.88 -3.24
N ILE A 79 -8.28 4.81 -2.36
CA ILE A 79 -8.74 3.57 -1.72
C ILE A 79 -10.09 3.23 -2.32
N GLU A 80 -10.25 1.97 -2.73
CA GLU A 80 -11.51 1.41 -3.20
C GLU A 80 -11.89 0.21 -2.33
N ILE A 81 -13.19 0.03 -2.13
CA ILE A 81 -13.73 -1.16 -1.47
C ILE A 81 -13.87 -2.24 -2.52
N VAL A 82 -13.34 -3.43 -2.24
CA VAL A 82 -13.58 -4.61 -3.06
C VAL A 82 -14.87 -5.26 -2.53
N GLU A 83 -15.98 -5.06 -3.24
CA GLU A 83 -17.23 -5.76 -2.95
C GLU A 83 -17.10 -7.24 -3.38
N GLY A 84 -17.50 -8.16 -2.50
CA GLY A 84 -17.72 -9.57 -2.88
C GLY A 84 -16.66 -10.59 -2.43
N VAL A 85 -16.47 -10.74 -1.11
CA VAL A 85 -16.08 -12.04 -0.52
C VAL A 85 -17.04 -12.38 0.60
#